data_AF-A0A7S2HT99-F1
#
_entry.id   AF-A0A7S2HT99-F1
#
_cell.length_a   1.000
_cell.length_b   1.000
_cell.length_c   1.000
_cell.angle_alpha   90.00
_cell.angle_beta   90.00
_cell.angle_gamma   90.00
#
_symmetry.space_group_name_H-M   'P 1'
#
loop_
_entity.id
_entity.type
_entity.pdbx_description
1 polymer ?
#
loop_
_entity_poly.entity_id
_entity_poly.type
_entity_poly.pdbx_seq_one_letter_code
_entity_poly.pdbx_strand_id
1 'polypeptide(L)'
;AGGTDSEALLEQYGGSGSGPAASSLEDPLDVLKRGYGVALSLSAVGVVMASRCLLYTEQHPDAWWKFAGCGLIGLLNALAFLQIAQYYTDYTYEPVRRIAAASTTGHGTNIIVGTAVGMESTAFAAICIGSSILAAYHLGESAIHGGGLFGTSVATMGMLSSAVYVLAMDTFGPIADN
;
A
#
# COMPACT_ATOMS: atom_id res chain seq x y z
N ALA A 1 43.21 -25.78 -12.00
CA ALA A 1 43.50 -25.40 -10.61
C ALA A 1 42.80 -24.08 -10.29
N GLY A 2 41.46 -24.06 -10.21
CA GLY A 2 40.71 -22.81 -10.06
C GLY A 2 39.26 -23.02 -9.66
N GLY A 3 39.01 -23.97 -8.74
CA GLY A 3 37.64 -24.33 -8.31
C GLY A 3 37.41 -24.25 -6.80
N THR A 4 38.40 -23.82 -6.01
CA THR A 4 38.34 -23.85 -4.54
C THR A 4 38.00 -22.50 -3.90
N ASP A 5 38.12 -21.39 -4.63
CA ASP A 5 38.02 -20.05 -4.03
C ASP A 5 36.59 -19.48 -4.09
N SER A 6 35.76 -19.97 -5.02
CA SER A 6 34.34 -19.56 -5.14
C SER A 6 33.43 -20.26 -4.13
N GLU A 7 33.74 -21.49 -3.72
CA GLU A 7 32.96 -22.18 -2.68
C GLU A 7 33.27 -21.63 -1.27
N ALA A 8 34.52 -21.22 -1.02
CA ALA A 8 34.91 -20.57 0.24
C ALA A 8 34.22 -19.20 0.46
N LEU A 9 33.98 -18.44 -0.61
CA LEU A 9 33.27 -17.15 -0.52
C LEU A 9 31.76 -17.31 -0.29
N LEU A 10 31.15 -18.39 -0.77
CA LEU A 10 29.74 -18.69 -0.51
C LEU A 10 29.52 -19.21 0.92
N GLU A 11 30.51 -19.91 1.50
CA GLU A 11 30.46 -20.35 2.89
C GLU A 11 30.68 -19.19 3.88
N GLN A 12 31.49 -18.19 3.50
CA GLN A 12 31.70 -16.97 4.31
C GLN A 12 30.47 -16.05 4.33
N TYR A 13 29.66 -16.03 3.26
CA TYR A 13 28.38 -15.30 3.22
C TYR A 13 27.17 -16.14 3.66
N GLY A 14 27.29 -17.47 3.68
CA GLY A 14 26.25 -18.40 4.17
C GLY A 14 26.32 -18.68 5.68
N GLY A 15 27.40 -18.28 6.35
CA GLY A 15 27.60 -18.45 7.78
C GLY A 15 26.93 -17.36 8.61
N SER A 16 25.90 -17.74 9.38
CA SER A 16 25.33 -16.95 10.47
C SER A 16 26.42 -16.55 11.47
N GLY A 17 27.00 -15.36 11.27
CA GLY A 17 28.00 -14.77 12.14
C GLY A 17 27.35 -14.23 13.41
N SER A 18 27.50 -14.98 14.50
CA SER A 18 27.22 -14.54 15.87
C SER A 18 28.37 -13.67 16.37
N GLY A 19 28.20 -12.35 16.28
CA GLY A 19 29.07 -11.33 16.90
C GLY A 19 28.33 -10.59 18.02
N PRO A 20 28.94 -10.33 19.19
CA PRO A 20 28.28 -9.74 20.35
C PRO A 20 28.20 -8.20 20.22
N ALA A 21 27.34 -7.71 19.31
CA ALA A 21 26.83 -6.31 19.25
C ALA A 21 25.93 -6.04 18.02
N ALA A 22 25.43 -7.03 17.29
CA ALA A 22 24.40 -6.81 16.28
C ALA A 22 23.04 -6.79 16.98
N SER A 23 22.63 -5.63 17.50
CA SER A 23 21.21 -5.37 17.75
C SER A 23 20.45 -5.74 16.48
N SER A 24 19.41 -6.57 16.55
CA SER A 24 18.54 -6.90 15.41
C SER A 24 18.13 -5.61 14.69
N LEU A 25 18.81 -5.26 13.60
CA LEU A 25 18.48 -4.11 12.78
C LEU A 25 17.22 -4.50 12.02
N GLU A 26 16.07 -4.11 12.56
CA GLU A 26 14.77 -4.26 11.92
C GLU A 26 14.78 -3.49 10.60
N ASP A 27 14.17 -4.06 9.55
CA ASP A 27 14.07 -3.38 8.25
C ASP A 27 13.34 -2.04 8.47
N PRO A 28 13.95 -0.90 8.10
CA PRO A 28 13.32 0.41 8.26
C PRO A 28 11.95 0.50 7.58
N LEU A 29 11.75 -0.23 6.48
CA LEU A 29 10.47 -0.28 5.79
C LEU A 29 9.38 -0.94 6.65
N ASP A 30 9.74 -1.95 7.44
CA ASP A 30 8.80 -2.64 8.33
C ASP A 30 8.40 -1.79 9.53
N VAL A 31 9.34 -1.00 10.08
CA VAL A 31 9.03 0.01 11.11
C VAL A 31 8.03 1.04 10.56
N LEU A 32 8.24 1.48 9.33
CA LEU A 32 7.38 2.45 8.66
C LEU A 32 5.98 1.89 8.38
N LYS A 33 5.87 0.62 7.96
CA LYS A 33 4.58 -0.07 7.80
C LYS A 33 3.82 -0.19 9.11
N ARG A 34 4.50 -0.49 10.21
CA ARG A 34 3.88 -0.56 11.55
C ARG A 34 3.31 0.80 11.95
N GLY A 35 4.05 1.88 11.70
CA GLY A 35 3.57 3.25 11.92
C GLY A 35 2.37 3.61 11.03
N TYR A 36 2.38 3.18 9.76
CA TYR A 36 1.23 3.35 8.86
C TYR A 36 -0.02 2.64 9.40
N GLY A 37 0.14 1.43 9.94
CA GLY A 37 -0.96 0.69 10.60
C GLY A 37 -1.58 1.45 11.78
N VAL A 38 -0.75 2.13 12.58
CA VAL A 38 -1.24 3.00 13.67
C VAL A 38 -1.96 4.22 13.11
N ALA A 39 -1.41 4.88 12.09
CA ALA A 39 -2.03 6.03 11.44
C ALA A 39 -3.40 5.70 10.83
N LEU A 40 -3.51 4.52 10.19
CA LEU A 40 -4.78 4.02 9.66
C LEU A 40 -5.79 3.73 10.75
N SER A 41 -5.36 3.13 11.86
CA SER A 41 -6.24 2.85 13.00
C SER A 41 -6.79 4.15 13.59
N LEU A 42 -5.93 5.16 13.76
CA LEU A 42 -6.33 6.49 14.22
C LEU A 42 -7.28 7.17 13.22
N SER A 43 -6.99 7.05 11.91
CA SER A 43 -7.84 7.61 10.87
C SER A 43 -9.21 6.94 10.81
N ALA A 44 -9.30 5.61 10.95
CA ALA A 44 -10.55 4.89 11.02
C ALA A 44 -11.44 5.40 12.16
N VAL A 45 -10.85 5.62 13.34
CA VAL A 45 -11.55 6.22 14.49
C VAL A 45 -12.00 7.65 14.15
N GLY A 46 -11.13 8.45 13.53
CA GLY A 46 -11.45 9.81 13.09
C GLY A 46 -12.61 9.87 12.10
N VAL A 47 -12.63 8.99 11.09
CA VAL A 47 -13.71 8.88 10.10
C VAL A 47 -15.03 8.49 10.78
N VAL A 48 -15.02 7.47 11.63
CA VAL A 48 -16.23 7.03 12.35
C VAL A 48 -16.75 8.13 13.28
N MET A 49 -15.86 8.79 14.02
CA MET A 49 -16.21 9.89 14.92
C MET A 49 -16.78 11.09 14.16
N ALA A 50 -16.15 11.49 13.05
CA ALA A 50 -16.61 12.59 12.20
C ALA A 50 -17.97 12.27 11.58
N SER A 51 -18.16 11.06 11.05
CA SER A 51 -19.47 10.63 10.53
C SER A 51 -20.54 10.62 11.62
N ARG A 52 -20.23 10.19 12.83
CA ARG A 52 -21.17 10.19 13.96
C ARG A 52 -21.53 11.59 14.46
N CYS A 53 -20.58 12.53 14.42
CA CYS A 53 -20.78 13.90 14.89
C CYS A 53 -21.53 14.76 13.86
N LEU A 54 -21.15 14.66 12.58
CA LEU A 54 -21.67 15.53 11.52
C LEU A 54 -22.93 15.00 10.83
N LEU A 55 -23.08 13.67 10.70
CA LEU A 55 -24.20 13.06 9.97
C LEU A 55 -25.24 12.41 10.89
N TYR A 56 -25.18 12.65 12.20
CA TYR A 56 -26.28 12.27 13.07
C TYR A 56 -27.45 13.24 12.86
N THR A 57 -28.55 12.72 12.33
CA THR A 57 -29.77 13.47 12.09
C THR A 57 -30.97 12.59 12.40
N GLU A 58 -31.92 13.13 13.16
CA GLU A 58 -33.14 12.45 13.62
C GLU A 58 -34.04 11.97 12.46
N GLN A 59 -33.90 12.53 11.25
CA GLN A 59 -34.66 12.13 10.07
C GLN A 59 -34.14 10.84 9.41
N HIS A 60 -32.85 10.49 9.57
CA HIS A 60 -32.24 9.28 8.98
C HIS A 60 -31.18 8.70 9.95
N PRO A 61 -31.59 7.91 10.97
CA PRO A 61 -30.68 7.40 11.99
C PRO A 61 -29.64 6.40 11.46
N ASP A 62 -29.85 5.82 10.27
CA ASP A 62 -28.94 4.85 9.65
C ASP A 62 -27.87 5.49 8.74
N ALA A 63 -27.95 6.79 8.47
CA ALA A 63 -27.08 7.42 7.49
C ALA A 63 -25.61 7.46 7.95
N TRP A 64 -25.37 7.77 9.24
CA TRP A 64 -24.02 7.99 9.76
C TRP A 64 -23.12 6.74 9.64
N TRP A 65 -23.65 5.54 9.92
CA TRP A 65 -22.85 4.32 9.89
C TRP A 65 -22.58 3.85 8.45
N LYS A 66 -23.52 4.10 7.53
CA LYS A 66 -23.35 3.79 6.10
C LYS A 66 -22.29 4.68 5.47
N PHE A 67 -22.33 5.99 5.74
CA PHE A 67 -21.29 6.92 5.26
C PHE A 67 -19.93 6.69 5.94
N ALA A 68 -19.91 6.32 7.22
CA ALA A 68 -18.68 5.85 7.86
C ALA A 68 -18.12 4.63 7.14
N GLY A 69 -18.99 3.68 6.77
CA GLY A 69 -18.64 2.51 5.95
C GLY A 69 -18.04 2.90 4.59
N CYS A 70 -18.57 3.91 3.89
CA CYS A 70 -17.96 4.42 2.66
C CYS A 70 -16.54 4.95 2.90
N GLY A 71 -16.33 5.72 3.98
CA GLY A 71 -15.00 6.21 4.36
C GLY A 71 -14.03 5.08 4.69
N LEU A 72 -14.49 4.04 5.39
CA LEU A 72 -13.69 2.85 5.71
C LEU A 72 -13.33 2.04 4.45
N ILE A 73 -14.24 1.92 3.48
CA ILE A 73 -13.93 1.31 2.17
C ILE A 73 -12.79 2.07 1.49
N GLY A 74 -12.82 3.41 1.53
CA GLY A 74 -11.72 4.23 1.02
C GLY A 74 -10.39 4.01 1.75
N LEU A 75 -10.44 3.85 3.07
CA LEU A 75 -9.28 3.57 3.91
C LEU A 75 -8.68 2.18 3.63
N LEU A 76 -9.54 1.18 3.43
CA LEU A 76 -9.14 -0.16 2.98
C LEU A 76 -8.56 -0.12 1.56
N ASN A 77 -9.11 0.71 0.68
CA ASN A 77 -8.57 0.89 -0.67
C ASN A 77 -7.17 1.50 -0.63
N ALA A 78 -6.89 2.45 0.27
CA ALA A 78 -5.54 2.99 0.47
C ALA A 78 -4.53 1.90 0.87
N LEU A 79 -4.92 1.03 1.81
CA LEU A 79 -4.13 -0.13 2.23
C LEU A 79 -3.85 -1.10 1.08
N ALA A 80 -4.88 -1.48 0.33
CA ALA A 80 -4.76 -2.37 -0.81
C ALA A 80 -3.84 -1.78 -1.88
N PHE A 81 -3.96 -0.47 -2.15
CA PHE A 81 -3.11 0.23 -3.11
C PHE A 81 -1.64 0.22 -2.68
N LEU A 82 -1.35 0.42 -1.40
CA LEU A 82 0.01 0.34 -0.86
C LEU A 82 0.60 -1.07 -1.00
N GLN A 83 -0.18 -2.12 -0.75
CA GLN A 83 0.28 -3.50 -0.91
C GLN A 83 0.56 -3.85 -2.38
N ILE A 84 -0.30 -3.43 -3.29
CA ILE A 84 -0.09 -3.62 -4.72
C ILE A 84 1.20 -2.90 -5.15
N ALA A 85 1.37 -1.64 -4.74
CA ALA A 85 2.57 -0.88 -5.03
C ALA A 85 3.82 -1.62 -4.54
N GLN A 86 3.83 -2.09 -3.28
CA GLN A 86 4.97 -2.83 -2.73
C GLN A 86 5.23 -4.14 -3.49
N TYR A 87 4.20 -4.93 -3.81
CA TYR A 87 4.37 -6.20 -4.52
C TYR A 87 5.07 -6.05 -5.88
N TYR A 88 4.83 -4.94 -6.57
CA TYR A 88 5.42 -4.65 -7.87
C TYR A 88 6.74 -3.86 -7.81
N THR A 89 7.16 -3.38 -6.64
CA THR A 89 8.38 -2.54 -6.49
C THR A 89 9.44 -3.12 -5.56
N ASP A 90 9.09 -4.01 -4.62
CA ASP A 90 10.00 -4.61 -3.66
C ASP A 90 10.73 -5.83 -4.28
N TYR A 91 12.06 -5.85 -4.10
CA TYR A 91 12.98 -6.84 -4.69
C TYR A 91 12.73 -8.27 -4.20
N THR A 92 12.03 -8.43 -3.08
CA THR A 92 11.68 -9.73 -2.52
C THR A 92 10.64 -10.46 -3.37
N TYR A 93 9.80 -9.71 -4.12
CA TYR A 93 8.70 -10.27 -4.88
C TYR A 93 9.11 -10.73 -6.30
N GLU A 94 8.26 -11.58 -6.88
CA GLU A 94 8.49 -12.19 -8.20
C GLU A 94 8.56 -11.19 -9.38
N PRO A 95 7.71 -10.14 -9.46
CA PRO A 95 7.74 -9.21 -10.59
C PRO A 95 9.09 -8.49 -10.75
N VAL A 96 9.67 -8.03 -9.64
CA VAL A 96 10.97 -7.33 -9.65
C VAL A 96 12.12 -8.28 -9.93
N ARG A 97 12.09 -9.50 -9.38
CA ARG A 97 13.11 -10.53 -9.68
C ARG A 97 13.10 -10.95 -11.15
N ARG A 98 11.95 -10.96 -11.81
CA ARG A 98 11.84 -11.19 -13.25
C ARG A 98 12.52 -10.11 -14.08
N ILE A 99 12.37 -8.85 -13.69
CA ILE A 99 13.07 -7.71 -14.33
C ILE A 99 14.59 -7.85 -14.11
N ALA A 100 15.02 -8.17 -12.89
CA ALA A 100 16.43 -8.39 -12.58
C ALA A 100 17.04 -9.55 -13.39
N ALA A 101 16.32 -10.67 -13.54
CA ALA A 101 16.75 -11.79 -14.37
C ALA A 101 16.83 -11.41 -15.86
N ALA A 102 15.86 -10.62 -16.37
CA ALA A 102 15.88 -10.11 -17.74
C ALA A 102 17.10 -9.24 -18.06
N SER A 103 17.68 -8.57 -17.06
CA SER A 103 18.90 -7.78 -17.21
C SER A 103 20.13 -8.59 -17.65
N THR A 104 20.15 -9.92 -17.40
CA THR A 104 21.24 -10.80 -17.85
C THR A 104 21.26 -11.02 -19.38
N THR A 105 20.11 -10.79 -20.04
CA THR A 105 19.95 -11.04 -21.48
C THR A 105 20.18 -9.80 -22.34
N GLY A 106 20.31 -8.62 -21.72
CA GLY A 106 20.59 -7.35 -22.38
C GLY A 106 19.61 -6.23 -22.02
N HIS A 107 20.02 -4.98 -22.29
CA HIS A 107 19.26 -3.78 -21.93
C HIS A 107 17.87 -3.71 -22.59
N GLY A 108 17.76 -4.15 -23.85
CA GLY A 108 16.49 -4.15 -24.57
C GLY A 108 15.42 -5.02 -23.90
N THR A 109 15.79 -6.24 -23.48
CA THR A 109 14.89 -7.16 -22.79
C THR A 109 14.46 -6.59 -21.43
N ASN A 110 15.37 -5.93 -20.71
CA ASN A 110 15.04 -5.28 -19.44
C ASN A 110 13.94 -4.22 -19.58
N ILE A 111 14.02 -3.36 -20.61
CA ILE A 111 13.00 -2.32 -20.86
C ILE A 111 11.65 -2.95 -21.26
N ILE A 112 11.67 -4.00 -22.08
CA ILE A 112 10.44 -4.69 -22.51
C ILE A 112 9.75 -5.36 -21.32
N VAL A 113 10.51 -6.09 -20.50
CA VAL A 113 9.94 -6.76 -19.31
C VAL A 113 9.48 -5.73 -18.27
N GLY A 114 10.24 -4.66 -18.06
CA GLY A 114 9.86 -3.59 -17.14
C GLY A 114 8.57 -2.88 -17.55
N THR A 115 8.41 -2.55 -18.84
CA THR A 115 7.16 -1.93 -19.33
C THR A 115 5.98 -2.89 -19.29
N ALA A 116 6.19 -4.18 -19.58
CA ALA A 116 5.15 -5.21 -19.45
C ALA A 116 4.64 -5.35 -18.00
N VAL A 117 5.55 -5.45 -17.03
CA VAL A 117 5.20 -5.53 -15.60
C VAL A 117 4.51 -4.24 -15.13
N GLY A 118 4.95 -3.08 -15.63
CA GLY A 118 4.30 -1.80 -15.36
C GLY A 118 2.86 -1.73 -15.88
N MET A 119 2.59 -2.25 -17.07
CA MET A 119 1.21 -2.32 -17.58
C MET A 119 0.35 -3.30 -16.76
N GLU A 120 0.93 -4.42 -16.33
CA GLU A 120 0.25 -5.40 -15.47
C GLU A 120 -0.18 -4.78 -14.12
N SER A 121 0.71 -4.04 -13.46
CA SER A 121 0.41 -3.43 -12.15
C SER A 121 -0.73 -2.39 -12.24
N THR A 122 -0.80 -1.63 -13.33
CA THR A 122 -1.88 -0.64 -13.54
C THR A 122 -3.26 -1.29 -13.65
N ALA A 123 -3.35 -2.51 -14.19
CA ALA A 123 -4.63 -3.22 -14.29
C ALA A 123 -5.19 -3.56 -12.89
N PHE A 124 -4.35 -4.07 -11.99
CA PHE A 124 -4.75 -4.35 -10.61
C PHE A 124 -5.12 -3.09 -9.84
N ALA A 125 -4.34 -2.01 -9.99
CA ALA A 125 -4.62 -0.71 -9.40
C ALA A 125 -6.00 -0.16 -9.86
N ALA A 126 -6.30 -0.24 -11.16
CA ALA A 126 -7.57 0.20 -11.73
C ALA A 126 -8.77 -0.61 -11.20
N ILE A 127 -8.62 -1.94 -11.11
CA ILE A 127 -9.66 -2.82 -10.56
C ILE A 127 -9.94 -2.49 -9.08
N CYS A 128 -8.88 -2.26 -8.30
CA CYS A 128 -8.99 -1.92 -6.88
C CYS A 128 -9.80 -0.63 -6.69
N ILE A 129 -9.45 0.44 -7.41
CA ILE A 129 -10.17 1.73 -7.38
C ILE A 129 -11.61 1.56 -7.88
N GLY A 130 -11.82 0.86 -9.00
CA GLY A 130 -13.15 0.62 -9.56
C GLY A 130 -14.08 -0.10 -8.59
N SER A 131 -13.58 -1.15 -7.94
CA SER A 131 -14.35 -1.90 -6.94
C SER A 131 -14.71 -1.05 -5.71
N SER A 132 -13.78 -0.19 -5.26
CA SER A 132 -14.00 0.73 -4.14
C SER A 132 -15.07 1.78 -4.47
N ILE A 133 -15.08 2.33 -5.69
CA ILE A 133 -16.07 3.32 -6.12
C ILE A 133 -17.46 2.67 -6.18
N LEU A 134 -17.58 1.49 -6.78
CA LEU A 134 -18.86 0.77 -6.87
C LEU A 134 -19.41 0.42 -5.49
N ALA A 135 -18.56 -0.07 -4.58
CA ALA A 135 -18.96 -0.38 -3.21
C ALA A 135 -19.42 0.87 -2.44
N ALA A 136 -18.68 1.98 -2.55
CA ALA A 136 -19.04 3.24 -1.91
C ALA A 136 -20.32 3.86 -2.49
N TYR A 137 -20.55 3.74 -3.79
CA TYR A 137 -21.75 4.24 -4.46
C TYR A 137 -23.00 3.46 -4.01
N HIS A 138 -22.95 2.12 -4.03
CA HIS A 138 -24.05 1.28 -3.55
C HIS A 138 -24.37 1.53 -2.07
N LEU A 139 -23.34 1.67 -1.23
CA LEU A 139 -23.52 1.91 0.19
C LEU A 139 -24.10 3.32 0.45
N GLY A 140 -23.65 4.34 -0.29
CA GLY A 140 -24.19 5.70 -0.23
C GLY A 140 -25.64 5.81 -0.70
N GLU A 141 -25.99 5.13 -1.80
CA GLU A 141 -27.37 5.08 -2.32
C GLU A 141 -28.32 4.38 -1.33
N SER A 142 -27.83 3.37 -0.60
CA SER A 142 -28.60 2.71 0.45
C SER A 142 -28.82 3.58 1.70
N ALA A 143 -28.05 4.65 1.87
CA ALA A 143 -28.14 5.55 3.01
C ALA A 143 -29.23 6.59 2.82
N ILE A 144 -29.20 7.27 1.68
CA ILE A 144 -30.17 8.30 1.27
C ILE A 144 -30.34 8.13 -0.24
N HIS A 145 -31.57 8.23 -0.74
CA HIS A 145 -31.81 8.20 -2.18
C HIS A 145 -31.07 9.36 -2.87
N GLY A 146 -30.20 9.06 -3.85
CA GLY A 146 -29.30 10.04 -4.47
C GLY A 146 -28.01 10.33 -3.69
N GLY A 147 -27.77 9.62 -2.58
CA GLY A 147 -26.57 9.73 -1.74
C GLY A 147 -25.33 9.01 -2.29
N GLY A 148 -25.44 8.26 -3.39
CA GLY A 148 -24.34 7.47 -3.95
C GLY A 148 -23.08 8.28 -4.28
N LEU A 149 -23.23 9.44 -4.94
CA LEU A 149 -22.11 10.32 -5.30
C LEU A 149 -21.45 10.98 -4.08
N PHE A 150 -22.24 11.24 -3.04
CA PHE A 150 -21.69 11.70 -1.76
C PHE A 150 -20.89 10.57 -1.10
N GLY A 151 -21.40 9.32 -1.13
CA GLY A 151 -20.70 8.13 -0.66
C GLY A 151 -19.32 7.93 -1.32
N THR A 152 -19.21 8.12 -2.63
CA THR A 152 -17.91 8.04 -3.32
C THR A 152 -16.97 9.17 -2.92
N SER A 153 -17.49 10.38 -2.68
CA SER A 153 -16.69 11.51 -2.19
C SER A 153 -16.14 11.26 -0.78
N VAL A 154 -16.96 10.69 0.10
CA VAL A 154 -16.56 10.29 1.46
C VAL A 154 -15.51 9.17 1.41
N ALA A 155 -15.64 8.20 0.50
CA ALA A 155 -14.62 7.17 0.29
C ALA A 155 -13.27 7.79 -0.15
N THR A 156 -13.27 8.75 -1.08
CA THR A 156 -12.05 9.46 -1.48
C THR A 156 -11.41 10.20 -0.31
N MET A 157 -12.21 10.89 0.52
CA MET A 157 -11.69 11.55 1.73
C MET A 157 -11.12 10.53 2.73
N GLY A 158 -11.77 9.38 2.88
CA GLY A 158 -11.28 8.26 3.67
C GLY A 158 -9.91 7.77 3.19
N MET A 159 -9.72 7.57 1.88
CA MET A 159 -8.41 7.20 1.32
C MET A 159 -7.34 8.26 1.63
N LEU A 160 -7.64 9.54 1.37
CA LEU A 160 -6.69 10.65 1.52
C LEU A 160 -6.35 10.99 2.97
N SER A 161 -7.16 10.55 3.94
CA SER A 161 -6.87 10.75 5.37
C SER A 161 -5.52 10.16 5.81
N SER A 162 -5.04 9.12 5.11
CA SER A 162 -3.76 8.47 5.35
C SER A 162 -2.61 9.04 4.49
N ALA A 163 -2.92 9.94 3.56
CA ALA A 163 -1.96 10.46 2.57
C ALA A 163 -0.83 11.27 3.20
N VAL A 164 -1.06 11.96 4.32
CA VAL A 164 -0.02 12.71 5.03
C VAL A 164 1.09 11.77 5.51
N TYR A 165 0.72 10.59 6.02
CA TYR A 165 1.70 9.60 6.43
C TYR A 165 2.45 9.05 5.22
N VAL A 166 1.73 8.72 4.13
CA VAL A 166 2.34 8.23 2.89
C VAL A 166 3.32 9.23 2.29
N LEU A 167 2.99 10.53 2.30
CA LEU A 167 3.89 11.58 1.84
C LEU A 167 5.14 11.71 2.72
N ALA A 168 4.98 11.56 4.04
CA ALA A 168 6.12 11.51 4.95
C ALA A 168 7.02 10.30 4.65
N MET A 169 6.43 9.13 4.36
CA MET A 169 7.17 7.93 3.92
C MET A 169 7.97 8.20 2.64
N ASP A 170 7.34 8.82 1.64
CA ASP A 170 7.95 9.14 0.34
C ASP A 170 9.15 10.09 0.49
N THR A 171 9.08 11.03 1.43
CA THR A 171 10.16 11.99 1.70
C THR A 171 11.42 11.33 2.30
N PHE A 172 11.29 10.15 2.93
CA PHE A 172 12.46 9.44 3.47
C PHE A 172 13.37 8.88 2.37
N GLY A 173 12.83 8.53 1.19
CA GLY A 173 13.62 7.96 0.10
C GLY A 173 14.78 8.87 -0.34
N PRO A 174 14.50 10.11 -0.79
CA PRO A 174 15.55 11.05 -1.19
C PRO A 174 16.55 11.41 -0.08
N ILE A 175 16.13 11.34 1.19
CA ILE A 175 17.00 11.61 2.34
C ILE A 175 17.96 10.44 2.59
N ALA A 176 17.48 9.21 2.44
CA ALA A 176 18.30 8.00 2.63
C ALA A 176 19.27 7.75 1.47
N ASP A 177 18.89 8.16 0.25
CA ASP A 177 19.70 7.98 -0.96
C ASP A 177 20.87 8.99 -1.07
N ASN A 178 20.88 10.08 -0.29
CA ASN A 178 21.91 11.12 -0.32
C ASN A 178 22.93 10.99 0.82
#